data_AF-A0A369A647-F1
#
_entry.id   AF-A0A369A647-F1
#
_cell.length_a   1.000
_cell.length_b   1.000
_cell.length_c   1.000
_cell.angle_alpha   90.00
_cell.angle_beta   90.00
_cell.angle_gamma   90.00
#
_symmetry.space_group_name_H-M   'P 1'
#
loop_
_entity.id
_entity.type
_entity.pdbx_description
1 polymer ?
#
loop_
_entity_poly.entity_id
_entity_poly.type
_entity_poly.pdbx_seq_one_letter_code
_entity_poly.pdbx_strand_id
1 'polypeptide(L)'
;MQALLGIGGFILFMGYGILQIVAGYVGIDFHFGAVWAGVAIVAALMFRFTLPITIGAFFGAMDVWGWHWGFAALFAAPGLAFLIPGVILSIIEGVKR
;
A
#
# COMPACT_ATOMS: atom_id res chain seq x y z
N MET A 1 23.31 19.32 7.29
CA MET A 1 22.31 19.12 6.22
C MET A 1 21.97 17.65 6.00
N GLN A 2 22.94 16.75 5.81
CA GLN A 2 22.67 15.32 5.58
C GLN A 2 21.88 14.63 6.72
N ALA A 3 22.20 14.92 7.99
CA ALA A 3 21.48 14.34 9.13
C ALA A 3 20.00 14.79 9.23
N LEU A 4 19.70 16.04 8.84
CA LEU A 4 18.33 16.57 8.82
C LEU A 4 17.49 15.90 7.72
N LEU A 5 18.09 15.66 6.55
CA LEU A 5 17.44 14.92 5.46
C LEU A 5 17.19 13.45 5.84
N GLY A 6 18.15 12.81 6.53
CA GLY A 6 17.98 11.44 7.02
C GLY A 6 16.87 11.30 8.06
N ILE A 7 16.84 12.18 9.07
CA ILE A 7 15.80 12.20 10.10
C ILE A 7 14.43 12.51 9.48
N GLY A 8 14.37 13.52 8.60
CA GLY A 8 13.14 13.88 7.89
C GLY A 8 12.58 12.73 7.04
N GLY A 9 13.45 12.07 6.27
CA GLY A 9 13.07 10.90 5.46
C GLY A 9 12.57 9.73 6.32
N PHE A 10 13.23 9.46 7.44
CA PHE A 10 12.80 8.42 8.38
C PHE A 10 11.41 8.69 8.97
N ILE A 11 11.14 9.93 9.40
CA ILE A 11 9.83 10.32 9.96
C ILE A 11 8.73 10.16 8.90
N LEU A 12 8.97 10.60 7.67
CA LEU A 12 8.01 10.46 6.58
C LEU A 12 7.73 8.99 6.25
N PHE A 13 8.78 8.17 6.17
CA PHE A 13 8.63 6.74 5.93
C PHE A 13 7.83 6.05 7.03
N MET A 14 8.13 6.37 8.30
CA MET A 14 7.38 5.85 9.44
C MET A 14 5.92 6.28 9.42
N GLY A 15 5.66 7.57 9.17
CA GLY A 15 4.30 8.10 9.06
C GLY A 15 3.52 7.41 7.94
N TYR A 16 4.14 7.21 6.79
CA TYR A 16 3.55 6.48 5.67
C TYR A 16 3.23 5.02 6.01
N GLY A 17 4.14 4.31 6.69
CA GLY A 17 3.90 2.95 7.14
C GLY A 17 2.72 2.83 8.11
N ILE A 18 2.59 3.78 9.05
CA ILE A 18 1.45 3.84 9.97
C ILE A 18 0.16 4.10 9.20
N LEU A 19 0.16 5.06 8.27
CA LEU A 19 -1.00 5.36 7.43
C LEU A 19 -1.44 4.15 6.60
N GLN A 20 -0.50 3.36 6.06
CA GLN A 20 -0.84 2.12 5.37
C GLN A 20 -1.53 1.10 6.28
N ILE A 21 -1.05 0.93 7.52
CA ILE A 21 -1.68 -0.01 8.47
C ILE A 21 -3.07 0.47 8.87
N VAL A 22 -3.24 1.78 9.11
CA VAL A 22 -4.54 2.38 9.46
C VAL A 22 -5.52 2.24 8.31
N ALA A 23 -5.12 2.62 7.09
CA ALA A 23 -5.94 2.42 5.90
C ALA A 23 -6.28 0.95 5.69
N GLY A 24 -5.30 0.06 5.91
CA GLY A 24 -5.44 -1.39 5.92
C GLY A 24 -6.56 -1.87 6.83
N TYR A 25 -6.49 -1.48 8.09
CA TYR A 25 -7.48 -1.84 9.09
C TYR A 25 -8.86 -1.31 8.74
N VAL A 26 -8.97 -0.01 8.45
CA VAL A 26 -10.25 0.66 8.17
C VAL A 26 -10.91 0.10 6.91
N GLY A 27 -10.14 -0.18 5.86
CA GLY A 27 -10.67 -0.78 4.63
C GLY A 27 -11.18 -2.21 4.80
N ILE A 28 -10.49 -3.02 5.63
CA ILE A 28 -10.94 -4.39 5.93
C ILE A 28 -12.15 -4.35 6.87
N ASP A 29 -12.16 -3.47 7.87
CA ASP A 29 -13.28 -3.31 8.79
C ASP A 29 -14.55 -2.90 8.03
N PHE A 30 -14.43 -1.98 7.08
CA PHE A 30 -15.56 -1.53 6.26
C PHE A 30 -16.18 -2.65 5.40
N HIS A 31 -15.37 -3.59 4.89
CA HIS A 31 -15.87 -4.64 3.97
C HIS A 31 -16.15 -5.99 4.65
N PHE A 32 -15.34 -6.36 5.63
CA PHE A 32 -15.33 -7.69 6.25
C PHE A 32 -15.59 -7.62 7.77
N GLY A 33 -15.53 -6.44 8.38
CA GLY A 33 -15.73 -6.22 9.81
C GLY A 33 -14.47 -6.38 10.67
N ALA A 34 -14.55 -5.87 11.89
CA ALA A 34 -13.40 -5.67 12.79
C ALA A 34 -12.64 -6.96 13.13
N VAL A 35 -13.32 -8.11 13.18
CA VAL A 35 -12.69 -9.42 13.45
C VAL A 35 -11.69 -9.75 12.35
N TRP A 36 -12.06 -9.57 11.09
CA TRP A 36 -11.18 -9.83 9.95
C TRP A 36 -10.05 -8.82 9.85
N ALA A 37 -10.32 -7.55 10.20
CA ALA A 37 -9.28 -6.53 10.28
C ALA A 37 -8.21 -6.88 11.34
N GLY A 38 -8.64 -7.40 12.50
CA GLY A 38 -7.75 -7.91 13.53
C GLY A 38 -6.91 -9.12 13.05
N VAL A 39 -7.54 -10.09 12.40
CA VAL A 39 -6.83 -11.26 11.82
C VAL A 39 -5.80 -10.81 10.79
N ALA A 40 -6.13 -9.84 9.93
CA ALA A 40 -5.21 -9.31 8.93
C ALA A 40 -3.99 -8.63 9.55
N ILE A 41 -4.16 -7.88 10.65
CA ILE A 41 -3.03 -7.29 11.40
C ILE A 41 -2.15 -8.40 11.98
N VAL A 42 -2.74 -9.39 12.63
CA VAL A 42 -1.97 -10.52 13.20
C VAL A 42 -1.23 -11.28 12.08
N ALA A 43 -1.88 -11.53 10.94
CA ALA A 43 -1.27 -12.15 9.79
C ALA A 43 -0.08 -11.34 9.24
N ALA A 44 -0.24 -10.02 9.14
CA ALA A 44 0.81 -9.13 8.66
C ALA A 44 2.00 -9.02 9.62
N LEU A 45 1.77 -9.02 10.94
CA LEU A 45 2.84 -8.86 11.93
C LEU A 45 3.53 -10.18 12.29
N MET A 46 2.77 -11.26 12.50
CA MET A 46 3.31 -12.55 12.94
C MET A 46 3.85 -13.39 11.79
N PHE A 47 3.12 -13.41 10.67
CA PHE A 47 3.45 -14.26 9.52
C PHE A 47 4.06 -13.48 8.35
N ARG A 48 4.24 -12.16 8.51
CA ARG A 48 4.68 -11.24 7.44
C ARG A 48 3.81 -11.32 6.18
N PHE A 49 2.57 -11.76 6.34
CA PHE A 49 1.63 -11.88 5.25
C PHE A 49 0.93 -10.52 5.07
N THR A 50 1.60 -9.58 4.40
CA THR A 50 1.18 -8.18 4.28
C THR A 50 0.10 -7.94 3.24
N LEU A 51 -0.15 -8.92 2.34
CA LEU A 51 -1.13 -8.79 1.25
C LEU A 51 -2.53 -8.38 1.73
N PRO A 52 -3.11 -8.96 2.79
CA PRO A 52 -4.42 -8.54 3.28
C PRO A 52 -4.44 -7.08 3.72
N ILE A 53 -3.38 -6.60 4.37
CA ILE A 53 -3.25 -5.19 4.79
C ILE A 53 -3.08 -4.27 3.58
N THR A 54 -2.33 -4.67 2.57
CA THR A 54 -2.18 -3.90 1.32
C THR A 54 -3.52 -3.78 0.58
N ILE A 55 -4.25 -4.88 0.45
CA ILE A 55 -5.59 -4.89 -0.17
C ILE A 55 -6.57 -4.05 0.68
N GLY A 56 -6.51 -4.21 2.00
CA GLY A 56 -7.23 -3.36 2.94
C GLY A 56 -6.92 -1.88 2.75
N ALA A 57 -5.66 -1.51 2.56
CA ALA A 57 -5.24 -0.12 2.43
C ALA A 57 -5.73 0.49 1.13
N PHE A 58 -5.80 -0.31 0.06
CA PHE A 58 -6.44 0.06 -1.19
C PHE A 58 -7.93 0.36 -0.99
N PHE A 59 -8.68 -0.55 -0.37
CA PHE A 59 -10.11 -0.35 -0.10
C PHE A 59 -10.36 0.80 0.89
N GLY A 60 -9.51 0.96 1.90
CA GLY A 60 -9.58 2.08 2.84
C GLY A 60 -9.37 3.41 2.13
N ALA A 61 -8.40 3.50 1.24
CA ALA A 61 -8.16 4.72 0.47
C ALA A 61 -9.28 4.98 -0.57
N MET A 62 -9.75 3.95 -1.27
CA MET A 62 -10.76 4.08 -2.32
C MET A 62 -12.16 4.33 -1.76
N ASP A 63 -12.64 3.45 -0.89
CA ASP A 63 -14.04 3.42 -0.47
C ASP A 63 -14.32 4.24 0.79
N VAL A 64 -13.33 4.35 1.69
CA VAL A 64 -13.48 5.12 2.94
C VAL A 64 -12.97 6.55 2.80
N TRP A 65 -11.81 6.75 2.17
CA TRP A 65 -11.27 8.09 1.93
C TRP A 65 -11.75 8.71 0.61
N GLY A 66 -12.42 7.93 -0.24
CA GLY A 66 -13.01 8.43 -1.50
C GLY A 66 -11.99 8.73 -2.59
N TRP A 67 -10.80 8.12 -2.55
CA TRP A 67 -9.76 8.39 -3.54
C TRP A 67 -10.06 7.68 -4.86
N HIS A 68 -9.61 8.27 -5.97
CA HIS A 68 -9.63 7.60 -7.26
C HIS A 68 -8.76 6.32 -7.20
N TRP A 69 -9.25 5.23 -7.82
CA TRP A 69 -8.64 3.90 -7.76
C TRP A 69 -7.14 3.89 -8.07
N GLY A 70 -6.68 4.70 -9.04
CA GLY A 70 -5.26 4.77 -9.41
C GLY A 70 -4.38 5.33 -8.29
N PHE A 71 -4.85 6.35 -7.57
CA PHE A 71 -4.11 6.90 -6.43
C PHE A 71 -4.19 6.00 -5.20
N ALA A 72 -5.33 5.34 -4.99
CA ALA A 72 -5.48 4.33 -3.95
C ALA A 72 -4.52 3.15 -4.19
N ALA A 73 -4.40 2.67 -5.43
CA ALA A 73 -3.49 1.59 -5.80
C ALA A 73 -2.02 1.99 -5.60
N LEU A 74 -1.66 3.21 -6.01
CA LEU A 74 -0.31 3.71 -5.81
C LEU A 74 0.02 3.94 -4.32
N PHE A 75 -0.97 4.35 -3.52
CA PHE A 75 -0.82 4.50 -2.07
C PHE A 75 -0.68 3.15 -1.37
N ALA A 76 -1.47 2.14 -1.75
CA ALA A 76 -1.39 0.81 -1.18
C ALA A 76 -0.09 0.09 -1.59
N ALA A 77 0.29 0.22 -2.86
CA ALA A 77 1.46 -0.43 -3.45
C ALA A 77 2.29 0.59 -4.25
N PRO A 78 3.16 1.37 -3.58
CA PRO A 78 3.98 2.40 -4.23
C PRO A 78 4.94 1.82 -5.27
N GLY A 79 5.32 0.54 -5.12
CA GLY A 79 6.12 -0.19 -6.10
C GLY A 79 5.49 -0.27 -7.50
N LEU A 80 4.15 -0.13 -7.61
CA LEU A 80 3.46 -0.13 -8.90
C LEU A 80 3.90 1.03 -9.80
N ALA A 81 4.25 2.20 -9.23
CA ALA A 81 4.76 3.31 -10.03
C ALA A 81 6.03 2.95 -10.82
N PHE A 82 6.86 2.06 -10.27
CA PHE A 82 8.10 1.63 -10.92
C PHE A 82 7.90 0.38 -11.78
N LEU A 83 6.98 -0.50 -11.38
CA LEU A 83 6.69 -1.75 -12.10
C LEU A 83 5.96 -1.51 -13.43
N ILE A 84 4.96 -0.62 -13.46
CA ILE A 84 4.11 -0.42 -14.64
C ILE A 84 4.92 0.02 -15.88
N PRO A 85 5.80 1.04 -15.81
CA PRO A 85 6.61 1.43 -16.96
C PRO A 85 7.53 0.30 -17.44
N GLY A 86 8.17 -0.43 -16.51
CA GLY A 86 9.07 -1.53 -16.85
C GLY A 86 8.34 -2.68 -17.57
N VAL A 87 7.14 -3.05 -17.10
CA VAL A 87 6.33 -4.07 -17.75
C VAL A 87 5.89 -3.64 -19.16
N ILE A 88 5.43 -2.40 -19.32
CA ILE A 88 5.03 -1.87 -20.64
C ILE A 88 6.21 -1.92 -21.63
N LEU A 89 7.40 -1.48 -21.21
CA LEU A 89 8.59 -1.52 -22.06
C LEU A 89 8.96 -2.95 -22.46
N SER A 90 8.91 -3.90 -21.52
CA SER A 90 9.21 -5.31 -21.81
C SER A 90 8.24 -5.94 -22.81
N ILE A 91 6.95 -5.59 -22.74
CA ILE A 91 5.93 -6.04 -23.70
C ILE A 91 6.21 -5.45 -25.09
N ILE A 92 6.53 -4.15 -25.18
CA ILE A 92 6.85 -3.49 -26.45
C ILE A 92 8.08 -4.12 -27.10
N GLU A 93 9.12 -4.41 -26.32
CA GLU A 93 10.32 -5.09 -26.83
C GLU A 93 10.04 -6.52 -27.26
N GLY A 94 9.18 -7.24 -26.53
CA GLY A 94 8.75 -8.58 -26.89
C GLY A 94 7.93 -8.65 -28.19
N VAL A 95 7.10 -7.65 -28.46
CA VAL A 95 6.30 -7.53 -29.71
C VAL A 95 7.15 -7.09 -30.90
N LYS A 96 8.26 -6.38 -30.67
CA LYS A 96 9.18 -5.92 -31.73
C LYS A 96 10.18 -6.98 -32.21
N ARG A 97 10.30 -8.12 -31.51
CA ARG A 97 11.11 -9.28 -31.93
C ARG A 97 10.34 -10.18 -32.88
#